data_AF-A0AAD0PAI6-F1
#
_entry.id   AF-A0AAD0PAI6-F1
#
_cell.length_a   1.000
_cell.length_b   1.000
_cell.length_c   1.000
_cell.angle_alpha   90.00
_cell.angle_beta   90.00
_cell.angle_gamma   90.00
#
_symmetry.space_group_name_H-M   'P 1'
#
loop_
_entity.id
_entity.type
_entity.pdbx_description
1 polymer ?
#
loop_
_entity_poly.entity_id
_entity_poly.type
_entity_poly.pdbx_seq_one_letter_code
_entity_poly.pdbx_strand_id
1 'polypeptide(L)'
;MFKIVRSESVKLKGSFQLYFAVGVMVLQLVTVVPYVLLLKNGVALVDVLLLTFAGYPLVTSMSAVLLFEQEKMANSFQEIRCYPKKYRLWGSKLVLSDCLSIATLTSTWLILGQIKLALVSFLLVVLLEHIHVGLTFFVDQTKNILLGFLEVLFIIFASNKALLNIYVLPVILPVNYIFQPNSLYLLLYVGYFILATCIVLWGIRRLDR
;
A
#
# COMPACT_ATOMS: atom_id res chain seq x y z
N MET A 1 -20.02 8.93 -9.82
CA MET A 1 -18.76 8.59 -9.12
C MET A 1 -18.29 9.74 -8.26
N PHE A 2 -18.19 10.96 -8.80
CA PHE A 2 -17.77 12.17 -8.08
C PHE A 2 -18.50 12.42 -6.74
N LYS A 3 -19.84 12.27 -6.69
CA LYS A 3 -20.61 12.41 -5.44
C LYS A 3 -20.20 11.40 -4.34
N ILE A 4 -19.88 10.16 -4.73
CA ILE A 4 -19.46 9.11 -3.80
C ILE A 4 -18.05 9.42 -3.29
N VAL A 5 -17.11 9.72 -4.20
CA VAL A 5 -15.75 10.12 -3.83
C VAL A 5 -15.76 11.31 -2.87
N ARG A 6 -16.59 12.34 -3.15
CA ARG A 6 -16.74 13.50 -2.26
C ARG A 6 -17.23 13.11 -0.86
N SER A 7 -18.20 12.21 -0.76
CA SER A 7 -18.70 11.72 0.53
C SER A 7 -17.62 10.97 1.29
N GLU A 8 -16.92 10.05 0.62
CA GLU A 8 -15.82 9.28 1.22
C GLU A 8 -14.64 10.18 1.65
N SER A 9 -14.32 11.22 0.88
CA SER A 9 -13.31 12.20 1.28
C SER A 9 -13.70 12.97 2.54
N VAL A 10 -15.00 13.22 2.76
CA VAL A 10 -15.47 13.85 4.01
C VAL A 10 -15.35 12.87 5.18
N LYS A 11 -15.69 11.59 4.98
CA LYS A 11 -15.52 10.56 6.02
C LYS A 11 -14.05 10.32 6.37
N LEU A 12 -13.13 10.56 5.44
CA LEU A 12 -11.68 10.45 5.67
C LEU A 12 -11.17 11.59 6.58
N LYS A 13 -11.79 12.78 6.52
CA LYS A 13 -11.43 13.90 7.40
C LYS A 13 -11.74 13.54 8.85
N GLY A 14 -10.72 13.62 9.70
CA GLY A 14 -10.85 13.26 11.11
C GLY A 14 -10.89 11.75 11.38
N SER A 15 -10.61 10.92 10.37
CA SER A 15 -10.48 9.47 10.57
C SER A 15 -9.13 9.09 11.17
N PHE A 16 -9.09 7.99 11.91
CA PHE A 16 -7.84 7.40 12.40
C PHE A 16 -6.89 7.01 11.27
N GLN A 17 -7.41 6.59 10.11
CA GLN A 17 -6.59 6.28 8.94
C GLN A 17 -5.80 7.50 8.46
N LEU A 18 -6.44 8.66 8.37
CA LEU A 18 -5.77 9.91 7.98
C LEU A 18 -4.69 10.30 9.01
N TYR A 19 -5.01 10.25 10.30
CA TYR A 19 -4.04 10.60 11.35
C TYR A 19 -2.86 9.65 11.37
N PHE A 20 -3.10 8.35 11.19
CA PHE A 20 -2.05 7.34 11.06
C PHE A 20 -1.16 7.62 9.86
N ALA A 21 -1.74 7.85 8.67
CA ALA A 21 -0.98 8.12 7.46
C ALA A 21 -0.12 9.40 7.57
N VAL A 22 -0.67 10.47 8.15
CA VAL A 22 0.09 11.71 8.42
C VAL A 22 1.20 11.46 9.44
N GLY A 23 0.94 10.70 10.51
CA GLY A 23 1.94 10.33 11.49
C GLY A 23 3.11 9.57 10.88
N VAL A 24 2.84 8.60 10.00
CA VAL A 24 3.86 7.87 9.25
C VAL A 24 4.65 8.80 8.32
N MET A 25 3.98 9.72 7.62
CA MET A 25 4.65 10.70 6.77
C MET A 25 5.62 11.58 7.58
N VAL A 26 5.17 12.13 8.71
CA VAL A 26 6.02 12.95 9.59
C VAL A 26 7.20 12.14 10.10
N LEU A 27 6.98 10.89 10.53
CA LEU A 27 8.04 10.00 10.98
C LEU A 27 9.08 9.78 9.87
N GLN A 28 8.65 9.49 8.63
CA GLN A 28 9.57 9.33 7.51
C GLN A 28 10.34 10.62 7.21
N LEU A 29 9.68 11.78 7.21
CA LEU A 29 10.34 13.06 6.96
C LEU A 29 11.39 13.40 8.03
N VAL A 30 11.11 13.11 9.30
CA VAL A 30 12.05 13.40 10.40
C VAL A 30 13.19 12.38 10.48
N THR A 31 13.02 11.18 9.95
CA THR A 31 14.03 10.11 10.01
C THR A 31 14.80 9.96 8.70
N VAL A 32 14.12 9.66 7.60
CA VAL A 32 14.71 9.34 6.29
C VAL A 32 15.38 10.55 5.67
N VAL A 33 14.74 11.73 5.68
CA VAL A 33 15.29 12.91 5.00
C VAL A 33 16.59 13.37 5.66
N PRO A 34 16.67 13.60 6.99
CA PRO A 34 17.93 13.93 7.64
C PRO A 34 18.99 12.86 7.45
N TYR A 35 18.62 11.58 7.55
CA TYR A 35 19.58 10.49 7.38
C TYR A 35 20.22 10.50 5.99
N VAL A 36 19.42 10.64 4.93
CA VAL A 36 19.91 10.72 3.55
C VAL A 36 20.75 11.99 3.31
N LEU A 37 20.34 13.14 3.85
CA LEU A 37 21.08 14.39 3.67
C LEU A 37 22.43 14.40 4.41
N LEU A 38 22.52 13.72 5.55
CA LEU A 38 23.76 13.61 6.33
C LEU A 38 24.73 12.60 5.71
N LEU A 39 24.22 11.58 5.01
CA LEU A 39 25.04 10.56 4.37
C LEU A 39 25.33 10.89 2.91
N LYS A 40 26.58 11.26 2.64
CA LYS A 40 27.08 11.50 1.27
C LYS A 40 27.37 10.22 0.48
N ASN A 41 26.99 9.04 0.98
CA ASN A 41 27.34 7.73 0.40
C ASN A 41 26.15 7.06 -0.29
N GLY A 42 26.30 6.71 -1.58
CA GLY A 42 25.25 6.07 -2.38
C GLY A 42 24.83 4.67 -1.90
N VAL A 43 25.73 3.89 -1.31
CA VAL A 43 25.39 2.56 -0.73
C VAL A 43 24.41 2.71 0.43
N ALA A 44 24.62 3.71 1.29
CA ALA A 44 23.75 3.96 2.43
C ALA A 44 22.32 4.35 2.01
N LEU A 45 22.14 4.92 0.81
CA LEU A 45 20.84 5.31 0.30
C LEU A 45 19.97 4.10 -0.11
N VAL A 46 20.60 3.05 -0.65
CA VAL A 46 19.92 1.80 -0.98
C VAL A 46 19.48 1.08 0.30
N ASP A 47 20.32 1.05 1.33
CA ASP A 47 20.00 0.39 2.60
C ASP A 47 18.83 1.06 3.33
N VAL A 48 18.80 2.40 3.33
CA VAL A 48 17.68 3.18 3.89
C VAL A 48 16.39 2.89 3.16
N LEU A 49 16.46 2.82 1.84
CA LEU A 49 15.31 2.50 1.02
C LEU A 49 14.77 1.13 1.35
N LEU A 50 15.63 0.12 1.46
CA LEU A 50 15.22 -1.25 1.76
C LEU A 50 14.60 -1.35 3.16
N LEU A 51 15.18 -0.64 4.14
CA LEU A 51 14.61 -0.53 5.48
C LEU A 51 13.22 0.13 5.45
N THR A 52 13.06 1.20 4.66
CA THR A 52 11.79 1.92 4.56
C THR A 52 10.73 1.05 3.88
N PHE A 53 11.11 0.34 2.81
CA PHE A 53 10.23 -0.56 2.07
C PHE A 53 9.79 -1.76 2.91
N ALA A 54 10.68 -2.28 3.77
CA ALA A 54 10.34 -3.33 4.72
C ALA A 54 9.22 -2.90 5.69
N GLY A 55 9.06 -1.60 5.96
CA GLY A 55 7.96 -1.08 6.78
C GLY A 55 6.62 -0.97 6.05
N TYR A 56 6.59 -0.89 4.72
CA TYR A 56 5.37 -0.62 3.96
C TYR A 56 4.27 -1.70 4.09
N PRO A 57 4.57 -3.01 4.10
CA PRO A 57 3.54 -4.04 4.32
C PRO A 57 2.81 -3.88 5.66
N LEU A 58 3.52 -3.48 6.72
CA LEU A 58 2.90 -3.22 8.02
C LEU A 58 2.05 -1.95 8.01
N VAL A 59 2.52 -0.89 7.36
CA VAL A 59 1.77 0.37 7.25
C VAL A 59 0.48 0.18 6.43
N THR A 60 0.56 -0.52 5.31
CA THR A 60 -0.59 -0.74 4.41
C THR A 60 -1.59 -1.76 4.99
N SER A 61 -1.12 -2.81 5.67
CA SER A 61 -2.02 -3.71 6.42
C SER A 61 -2.78 -2.98 7.54
N MET A 62 -2.11 -2.10 8.29
CA MET A 62 -2.77 -1.26 9.30
C MET A 62 -3.70 -0.23 8.67
N SER A 63 -3.31 0.42 7.56
CA SER A 63 -4.16 1.33 6.79
C SER A 63 -5.47 0.65 6.37
N ALA A 64 -5.38 -0.55 5.82
CA ALA A 64 -6.54 -1.33 5.40
C ALA A 64 -7.47 -1.69 6.58
N VAL A 65 -6.90 -2.06 7.73
CA VAL A 65 -7.67 -2.31 8.97
C VAL A 65 -8.40 -1.05 9.43
N LEU A 66 -7.70 0.09 9.47
CA LEU A 66 -8.29 1.37 9.89
C LEU A 66 -9.37 1.85 8.91
N LEU A 67 -9.20 1.63 7.61
CA LEU A 67 -10.22 1.91 6.60
C LEU A 67 -11.50 1.10 6.87
N PHE A 68 -11.35 -0.17 7.22
CA PHE A 68 -12.48 -1.05 7.52
C PHE A 68 -13.18 -0.66 8.83
N GLU A 69 -12.43 -0.27 9.86
CA GLU A 69 -12.99 0.23 11.12
C GLU A 69 -13.69 1.58 10.95
N GLN A 70 -13.12 2.47 10.12
CA GLN A 70 -13.75 3.74 9.77
C GLN A 70 -15.12 3.51 9.12
N GLU A 71 -15.24 2.52 8.23
CA GLU A 71 -16.52 2.14 7.63
C GLU A 71 -17.50 1.55 8.65
N LYS A 72 -17.00 0.75 9.59
CA LYS A 72 -17.80 0.22 10.71
C LYS A 72 -18.39 1.34 11.56
N MET A 73 -17.58 2.34 11.92
CA MET A 73 -17.98 3.44 12.79
C MET A 73 -18.92 4.42 12.08
N ALA A 74 -18.65 4.74 10.81
CA ALA A 74 -19.45 5.71 10.05
C ALA A 74 -20.83 5.16 9.66
N ASN A 75 -20.91 3.87 9.30
CA ASN A 75 -22.06 3.31 8.61
C ASN A 75 -22.64 2.04 9.25
N SER A 76 -22.07 1.53 10.35
CA SER A 76 -22.45 0.22 10.94
C SER A 76 -22.55 -0.91 9.91
N PHE A 77 -21.73 -0.83 8.85
CA PHE A 77 -21.77 -1.69 7.66
C PHE A 77 -23.13 -1.77 6.91
N GLN A 78 -24.07 -0.86 7.17
CA GLN A 78 -25.35 -0.80 6.47
C GLN A 78 -25.15 -0.53 4.97
N GLU A 79 -24.18 0.33 4.61
CA GLU A 79 -23.84 0.60 3.20
C GLU A 79 -23.14 -0.60 2.54
N ILE A 80 -22.40 -1.43 3.27
CA ILE A 80 -21.84 -2.66 2.70
C ILE A 80 -22.95 -3.67 2.44
N ARG A 81 -23.96 -3.79 3.30
CA ARG A 81 -25.01 -4.82 3.15
C ARG A 81 -26.11 -4.44 2.16
N CYS A 82 -26.56 -3.19 2.21
CA CYS A 82 -27.78 -2.76 1.53
C CYS A 82 -27.54 -1.92 0.26
N TYR A 83 -26.31 -1.48 -0.01
CA TYR A 83 -26.06 -0.62 -1.17
C TYR A 83 -26.02 -1.43 -2.47
N PRO A 84 -26.81 -1.09 -3.50
CA PRO A 84 -26.90 -1.88 -4.74
C PRO A 84 -25.61 -1.82 -5.60
N LYS A 85 -24.68 -0.89 -5.31
CA LYS A 85 -23.44 -0.70 -6.08
C LYS A 85 -22.19 -0.70 -5.19
N LYS A 86 -22.08 -1.68 -4.29
CA LYS A 86 -20.99 -1.86 -3.29
C LYS A 86 -19.59 -1.74 -3.89
N TYR A 87 -19.38 -2.39 -5.03
CA TYR A 87 -18.12 -2.34 -5.77
C TYR A 87 -17.72 -0.92 -6.20
N ARG A 88 -18.68 -0.01 -6.43
CA ARG A 88 -18.38 1.40 -6.76
C ARG A 88 -17.97 2.20 -5.52
N LEU A 89 -18.60 1.92 -4.37
CA LEU A 89 -18.26 2.54 -3.09
C LEU A 89 -16.84 2.14 -2.66
N TRP A 90 -16.57 0.84 -2.65
CA TRP A 90 -15.26 0.32 -2.29
C TRP A 90 -14.18 0.65 -3.32
N GLY A 91 -14.52 0.68 -4.61
CA GLY A 91 -13.63 1.21 -5.64
C GLY A 91 -13.24 2.66 -5.36
N SER A 92 -14.18 3.52 -4.93
CA SER A 92 -13.82 4.89 -4.54
C SER A 92 -12.99 4.97 -3.26
N LYS A 93 -13.20 4.07 -2.29
CA LYS A 93 -12.37 3.99 -1.08
C LYS A 93 -10.94 3.57 -1.40
N LEU A 94 -10.76 2.54 -2.24
CA LEU A 94 -9.46 2.10 -2.73
C LEU A 94 -8.69 3.26 -3.38
N VAL A 95 -9.32 3.97 -4.33
CA VAL A 95 -8.69 5.12 -4.99
C VAL A 95 -8.28 6.21 -3.99
N LEU A 96 -9.12 6.50 -2.99
CA LEU A 96 -8.77 7.48 -1.95
C LEU A 96 -7.63 6.98 -1.05
N SER A 97 -7.63 5.69 -0.70
CA SER A 97 -6.56 5.04 0.07
C SER A 97 -5.24 5.05 -0.68
N ASP A 98 -5.26 4.80 -1.99
CA ASP A 98 -4.09 4.90 -2.85
C ASP A 98 -3.57 6.33 -2.85
N CYS A 99 -4.42 7.32 -3.11
CA CYS A 99 -4.00 8.73 -3.09
C CYS A 99 -3.37 9.12 -1.75
N LEU A 100 -3.96 8.69 -0.64
CA LEU A 100 -3.43 8.94 0.70
C LEU A 100 -2.06 8.27 0.89
N SER A 101 -1.95 6.98 0.60
CA SER A 101 -0.73 6.19 0.79
C SER A 101 0.41 6.64 -0.14
N ILE A 102 0.09 7.07 -1.36
CA ILE A 102 1.06 7.68 -2.28
C ILE A 102 1.56 9.01 -1.70
N ALA A 103 0.64 9.87 -1.24
CA ALA A 103 0.99 11.16 -0.68
C ALA A 103 1.87 11.04 0.57
N THR A 104 1.71 9.99 1.37
CA THR A 104 2.44 9.82 2.64
C THR A 104 3.71 8.98 2.52
N LEU A 105 3.70 7.91 1.70
CA LEU A 105 4.81 6.95 1.63
C LEU A 105 5.73 7.18 0.43
N THR A 106 5.26 7.85 -0.62
CA THR A 106 6.08 8.11 -1.82
C THR A 106 6.68 9.51 -1.84
N SER A 107 6.05 10.48 -1.16
CA SER A 107 6.47 11.89 -1.17
C SER A 107 7.89 12.12 -0.65
N THR A 108 8.34 11.35 0.35
CA THR A 108 9.70 11.41 0.90
C THR A 108 10.77 11.27 -0.19
N TRP A 109 10.59 10.33 -1.11
CA TRP A 109 11.53 10.08 -2.21
C TRP A 109 11.48 11.17 -3.28
N LEU A 110 10.31 11.75 -3.53
CA LEU A 110 10.15 12.89 -4.44
C LEU A 110 10.83 14.14 -3.89
N ILE A 111 10.70 14.41 -2.59
CA ILE A 111 11.37 15.54 -1.92
C ILE A 111 12.89 15.43 -2.03
N LEU A 112 13.42 14.20 -1.93
CA LEU A 112 14.85 13.91 -2.12
C LEU A 112 15.30 13.88 -3.59
N GLY A 113 14.41 14.18 -4.55
CA GLY A 113 14.69 14.18 -5.99
C GLY A 113 14.88 12.78 -6.60
N GLN A 114 14.56 11.71 -5.87
CA GLN A 114 14.81 10.32 -6.26
C GLN A 114 13.61 9.73 -7.03
N ILE A 115 13.41 10.17 -8.28
CA ILE A 115 12.23 9.78 -9.11
C ILE A 115 12.12 8.27 -9.27
N LYS A 116 13.23 7.57 -9.55
CA LYS A 116 13.22 6.10 -9.69
C LYS A 116 12.73 5.43 -8.42
N LEU A 117 13.18 5.90 -7.26
CA LEU A 117 12.82 5.30 -5.97
C LEU A 117 11.37 5.63 -5.59
N ALA A 118 10.93 6.84 -5.91
CA ALA A 118 9.53 7.23 -5.79
C ALA A 118 8.63 6.32 -6.65
N LEU A 119 9.02 6.02 -7.89
CA LEU A 119 8.26 5.10 -8.74
C LEU A 119 8.18 3.70 -8.11
N VAL A 120 9.30 3.13 -7.65
CA VAL A 120 9.29 1.80 -7.04
C VAL A 120 8.47 1.77 -5.74
N SER A 121 8.59 2.82 -4.91
CA SER A 121 7.79 3.01 -3.71
C SER A 121 6.30 3.08 -4.03
N PHE A 122 5.93 3.86 -5.04
CA PHE A 122 4.55 3.99 -5.53
C PHE A 122 3.98 2.63 -5.94
N LEU A 123 4.73 1.86 -6.74
CA LEU A 123 4.30 0.53 -7.18
C LEU A 123 4.12 -0.37 -5.95
N LEU A 124 5.11 -0.48 -5.07
CA LEU A 124 5.00 -1.35 -3.91
C LEU A 124 3.79 -1.01 -3.02
N VAL A 125 3.60 0.28 -2.71
CA VAL A 125 2.53 0.76 -1.82
C VAL A 125 1.14 0.49 -2.38
N VAL A 126 0.91 0.82 -3.66
CA VAL A 126 -0.42 0.67 -4.27
C VAL A 126 -0.84 -0.80 -4.34
N LEU A 127 0.09 -1.70 -4.69
CA LEU A 127 -0.20 -3.14 -4.72
C LEU A 127 -0.54 -3.68 -3.34
N LEU A 128 0.27 -3.33 -2.32
CA LEU A 128 0.04 -3.78 -0.95
C LEU A 128 -1.30 -3.28 -0.41
N GLU A 129 -1.65 -2.02 -0.67
CA GLU A 129 -2.94 -1.46 -0.24
C GLU A 129 -4.12 -2.24 -0.84
N HIS A 130 -4.05 -2.57 -2.13
CA HIS A 130 -5.09 -3.39 -2.79
C HIS A 130 -5.18 -4.79 -2.20
N ILE A 131 -4.05 -5.46 -1.95
CA ILE A 131 -4.00 -6.79 -1.36
C ILE A 131 -4.61 -6.76 0.05
N HIS A 132 -4.16 -5.85 0.91
CA HIS A 132 -4.60 -5.80 2.30
C HIS A 132 -6.06 -5.36 2.45
N VAL A 133 -6.51 -4.36 1.69
CA VAL A 133 -7.94 -3.98 1.67
C VAL A 133 -8.77 -5.16 1.17
N GLY A 134 -8.32 -5.84 0.13
CA GLY A 134 -8.94 -7.08 -0.36
C GLY A 134 -9.08 -8.15 0.72
N LEU A 135 -7.99 -8.43 1.43
CA LEU A 135 -7.95 -9.45 2.47
C LEU A 135 -8.85 -9.15 3.65
N THR A 136 -9.05 -7.87 4.03
CA THR A 136 -9.97 -7.52 5.13
C THR A 136 -11.41 -7.99 4.91
N PHE A 137 -11.82 -8.31 3.67
CA PHE A 137 -13.14 -8.89 3.39
C PHE A 137 -13.23 -10.39 3.60
N PHE A 138 -12.11 -11.10 3.48
CA PHE A 138 -12.07 -12.56 3.47
C PHE A 138 -11.44 -13.15 4.72
N VAL A 139 -10.65 -12.34 5.42
CA VAL A 139 -9.80 -12.76 6.51
C VAL A 139 -9.91 -11.74 7.65
N ASP A 140 -9.80 -12.21 8.89
CA ASP A 140 -9.74 -11.36 10.07
C ASP A 140 -8.51 -10.44 10.09
N GLN A 141 -8.65 -9.32 10.80
CA GLN A 141 -7.64 -8.26 10.88
C GLN A 141 -6.27 -8.78 11.35
N THR A 142 -6.24 -9.71 12.31
CA THR A 142 -5.01 -10.29 12.85
C THR A 142 -4.20 -11.03 11.79
N LYS A 143 -4.85 -11.86 10.97
CA LYS A 143 -4.17 -12.59 9.90
C LYS A 143 -3.74 -11.66 8.76
N ASN A 144 -4.47 -10.58 8.51
CA ASN A 144 -4.05 -9.56 7.55
C ASN A 144 -2.73 -8.89 7.98
N ILE A 145 -2.61 -8.56 9.27
CA ILE A 145 -1.36 -8.02 9.84
C ILE A 145 -0.25 -9.08 9.83
N LEU A 146 -0.57 -10.35 10.14
CA LEU A 146 0.40 -11.45 10.08
C LEU A 146 0.97 -11.63 8.67
N LEU A 147 0.14 -11.49 7.62
CA LEU A 147 0.63 -11.48 6.26
C LEU A 147 1.58 -10.30 6.00
N GLY A 148 1.26 -9.11 6.51
CA GLY A 148 2.16 -7.95 6.45
C GLY A 148 3.53 -8.27 7.05
N PHE A 149 3.60 -8.97 8.19
CA PHE A 149 4.86 -9.45 8.76
C PHE A 149 5.61 -10.43 7.85
N LEU A 150 4.90 -11.38 7.20
CA LEU A 150 5.52 -12.29 6.24
C LEU A 150 6.08 -11.55 5.02
N GLU A 151 5.36 -10.52 4.55
CA GLU A 151 5.78 -9.66 3.44
C GLU A 151 7.02 -8.83 3.78
N VAL A 152 7.16 -8.38 5.04
CA VAL A 152 8.41 -7.76 5.53
C VAL A 152 9.58 -8.74 5.35
N LEU A 153 9.41 -10.02 5.73
CA LEU A 153 10.47 -11.03 5.55
C LEU A 153 10.82 -11.23 4.08
N PHE A 154 9.83 -11.25 3.19
CA PHE A 154 10.09 -11.35 1.76
C PHE A 154 10.89 -10.16 1.22
N ILE A 155 10.59 -8.94 1.67
CA ILE A 155 11.37 -7.75 1.30
C ILE A 155 12.81 -7.87 1.82
N ILE A 156 13.02 -8.34 3.04
CA ILE A 156 14.36 -8.55 3.62
C ILE A 156 15.14 -9.65 2.86
N PHE A 157 14.49 -10.73 2.44
CA PHE A 157 15.16 -11.75 1.63
C PHE A 157 15.48 -11.26 0.22
N ALA A 158 14.57 -10.48 -0.39
CA ALA A 158 14.80 -9.84 -1.68
C ALA A 158 15.93 -8.80 -1.59
N SER A 159 16.03 -8.05 -0.50
CA SER A 159 17.09 -7.06 -0.26
C SER A 159 18.48 -7.71 -0.21
N ASN A 160 18.56 -8.94 0.29
CA ASN A 160 19.77 -9.75 0.30
C ASN A 160 19.98 -10.57 -0.98
N LYS A 161 19.24 -10.25 -2.05
CA LYS A 161 19.32 -10.92 -3.36
C LYS A 161 18.95 -12.41 -3.37
N ALA A 162 18.47 -12.95 -2.24
CA ALA A 162 18.12 -14.36 -2.11
C ALA A 162 16.91 -14.75 -2.99
N LEU A 163 16.08 -13.77 -3.36
CA LEU A 163 14.87 -13.96 -4.16
C LEU A 163 14.96 -13.32 -5.56
N LEU A 164 16.18 -13.08 -6.08
CA LEU A 164 16.34 -12.60 -7.45
C LEU A 164 15.80 -13.64 -8.45
N ASN A 165 15.21 -13.16 -9.54
CA ASN A 165 14.57 -13.97 -10.59
C ASN A 165 13.38 -14.82 -10.12
N ILE A 166 12.87 -14.58 -8.90
CA ILE A 166 11.58 -15.10 -8.47
C ILE A 166 10.52 -14.11 -8.91
N TYR A 167 9.61 -14.60 -9.75
CA TYR A 167 8.57 -13.79 -10.41
C TYR A 167 7.17 -13.98 -9.82
N VAL A 168 7.00 -14.99 -8.97
CA VAL A 168 5.69 -15.42 -8.44
C VAL A 168 5.23 -14.57 -7.26
N LEU A 169 6.16 -13.97 -6.53
CA LEU A 169 5.90 -13.17 -5.34
C LEU A 169 5.78 -11.69 -5.74
N PRO A 170 4.60 -11.07 -5.71
CA PRO A 170 4.42 -9.72 -6.24
C PRO A 170 5.15 -8.65 -5.41
N VAL A 171 5.20 -8.84 -4.08
CA VAL A 171 5.80 -7.89 -3.13
C VAL A 171 7.30 -7.67 -3.35
N ILE A 172 8.01 -8.65 -3.90
CA ILE A 172 9.46 -8.56 -4.13
C ILE A 172 9.82 -7.98 -5.49
N LEU A 173 8.89 -7.91 -6.45
CA LEU A 173 9.19 -7.46 -7.82
C LEU A 173 9.72 -6.01 -7.87
N PRO A 174 9.13 -5.05 -7.13
CA PRO A 174 9.66 -3.68 -7.07
C PRO A 174 11.09 -3.64 -6.50
N VAL A 175 11.38 -4.46 -5.48
CA VAL A 175 12.72 -4.55 -4.86
C VAL A 175 13.72 -5.17 -5.83
N ASN A 176 13.37 -6.27 -6.49
CA ASN A 176 14.21 -6.93 -7.48
C ASN A 176 14.52 -6.01 -8.67
N TYR A 177 13.58 -5.16 -9.09
CA TYR A 177 13.80 -4.16 -10.13
C TYR A 177 14.87 -3.11 -9.77
N ILE A 178 15.06 -2.81 -8.48
CA ILE A 178 16.14 -1.90 -8.04
C ILE A 178 17.51 -2.52 -8.31
N PHE A 179 17.69 -3.79 -7.95
CA PHE A 179 18.96 -4.50 -8.09
C PHE A 179 19.25 -4.93 -9.53
N GLN A 180 18.23 -5.41 -10.23
CA GLN A 180 18.34 -5.88 -11.61
C GLN A 180 17.18 -5.31 -12.44
N PRO A 181 17.36 -4.10 -13.02
CA PRO A 181 16.35 -3.47 -13.83
C PRO A 181 15.99 -4.35 -15.03
N ASN A 182 14.80 -4.94 -15.00
CA ASN A 182 14.26 -5.78 -16.05
C ASN A 182 12.79 -5.38 -16.28
N SER A 183 12.42 -5.14 -17.53
CA SER A 183 11.06 -4.77 -17.93
C SER A 183 10.04 -5.85 -17.57
N LEU A 184 10.48 -7.12 -17.47
CA LEU A 184 9.63 -8.24 -17.07
C LEU A 184 9.12 -8.09 -15.62
N TYR A 185 9.92 -7.55 -14.70
CA TYR A 185 9.46 -7.26 -13.33
C TYR A 185 8.31 -6.24 -13.33
N LEU A 186 8.41 -5.20 -14.14
CA LEU A 186 7.38 -4.16 -14.27
C LEU A 186 6.12 -4.72 -14.94
N LEU A 187 6.27 -5.50 -16.02
CA LEU A 187 5.16 -6.13 -16.73
C LEU A 187 4.35 -7.04 -15.79
N LEU A 188 5.03 -7.93 -15.07
CA LEU A 188 4.39 -8.83 -14.12
C LEU A 188 3.74 -8.08 -12.97
N TYR A 189 4.40 -7.03 -12.45
CA TYR A 189 3.81 -6.18 -11.44
C TYR A 189 2.48 -5.58 -11.90
N VAL A 190 2.41 -5.03 -13.13
CA VAL A 190 1.15 -4.50 -13.69
C VAL A 190 0.10 -5.61 -13.80
N GLY A 191 0.50 -6.81 -14.22
CA GLY A 191 -0.38 -7.98 -14.24
C GLY A 191 -0.95 -8.33 -12.87
N TYR A 192 -0.11 -8.39 -11.83
CA TYR A 192 -0.53 -8.65 -10.45
C TYR A 192 -1.40 -7.54 -9.88
N PHE A 193 -1.10 -6.28 -10.17
CA PHE A 193 -1.92 -5.16 -9.77
C PHE A 193 -3.33 -5.26 -10.35
N ILE A 194 -3.45 -5.46 -11.67
CA ILE A 194 -4.75 -5.64 -12.34
C ILE A 194 -5.50 -6.84 -11.75
N LEU A 195 -4.80 -7.96 -11.57
CA LEU A 195 -5.38 -9.17 -11.00
C LEU A 195 -5.91 -8.93 -9.58
N ALA A 196 -5.11 -8.31 -8.71
CA ALA A 196 -5.50 -7.98 -7.34
C ALA A 196 -6.75 -7.09 -7.35
N THR A 197 -6.75 -5.99 -8.10
CA THR A 197 -7.90 -5.09 -8.21
C THR A 197 -9.15 -5.80 -8.73
N CYS A 198 -9.01 -6.66 -9.74
CA CYS A 198 -10.12 -7.46 -10.25
C CYS A 198 -10.67 -8.42 -9.21
N ILE A 199 -9.81 -9.15 -8.48
CA ILE A 199 -10.21 -10.09 -7.42
C ILE A 199 -10.95 -9.34 -6.31
N VAL A 200 -10.43 -8.20 -5.87
CA VAL A 200 -11.05 -7.38 -4.82
C VAL A 200 -12.43 -6.89 -5.24
N LEU A 201 -12.54 -6.25 -6.41
CA LEU A 201 -13.82 -5.71 -6.88
C LEU A 201 -14.85 -6.81 -7.17
N TRP A 202 -14.40 -7.95 -7.71
CA TRP A 202 -15.27 -9.12 -7.92
C TRP A 202 -15.73 -9.73 -6.61
N GLY A 203 -14.81 -9.87 -5.65
CA GLY A 203 -15.09 -10.35 -4.29
C GLY A 203 -16.15 -9.51 -3.61
N ILE A 204 -15.95 -8.19 -3.61
CA ILE A 204 -16.89 -7.23 -3.01
C ILE A 204 -18.26 -7.27 -3.69
N ARG A 205 -18.31 -7.52 -5.00
CA ARG A 205 -19.58 -7.69 -5.72
C ARG A 205 -20.36 -8.92 -5.25
N ARG A 206 -19.69 -9.95 -4.73
CA ARG A 206 -20.30 -11.19 -4.24
C ARG A 206 -20.62 -11.20 -2.74
N LEU A 207 -20.16 -10.21 -1.98
CA LEU A 207 -20.59 -10.01 -0.59
C LEU A 207 -22.10 -9.69 -0.60
N ASP A 208 -22.88 -10.60 0.00
CA ASP A 208 -24.36 -10.65 0.05
C ASP A 208 -25.08 -11.29 -1.15
N ARG A 209 -24.53 -12.37 -1.71
CA ARG A 209 -25.34 -13.49 -2.23
C ARG A 209 -25.34 -14.65 -1.26
#